data_AF-A0A3P6U8Q0-F1
#
_entry.id   AF-A0A3P6U8Q0-F1
#
_cell.length_a   1.000
_cell.length_b   1.000
_cell.length_c   1.000
_cell.angle_alpha   90.00
_cell.angle_beta   90.00
_cell.angle_gamma   90.00
#
_symmetry.space_group_name_H-M   'P 1'
#
loop_
_entity.id
_entity.type
_entity.pdbx_description
1 polymer ?
#
loop_
_entity_poly.entity_id
_entity_poly.type
_entity_poly.pdbx_seq_one_letter_code
_entity_poly.pdbx_strand_id
1 'polypeptide(L)'
;MAKSTSDVESLSDSEELGKFYELITEASKKVQEMKLKDAGNSEVSAVEDDNEPPYVLPVVPYKEPLRKNPNDVLNVMKRLHSMTAAEMQKELKKVHIDSRGKRNELYKRLKKYFRREFAIIKNAESVRNKTETFYDYLVVMDFECTCEADLYDYKHEIIEFPAILVDVRRKEIVDIFHSYVRPVANPQLSEFCSALTAITQEMVDKSLPFTDVLDSFRAWMQLHRLGQKDARYAFVTDGPWDIAKFFQMQCIQSKLSAVPHDFRFYINIRRSFTNKYCKKHSTQRINLGGMLAFFNMEFEGRQHSGLDDSKNIARIVIKMLEDRSELRVNEKLVRLNEGEKVKVLLPNVNKEDWDIQAWRNNLPYVVQQISRDSFVSGEYLDCDTCDEGD
;
A
#
# COMPACT_ATOMS: atom_id res chain seq x y z
N MET A 1 -44.68 39.07 -2.82
CA MET A 1 -44.31 37.74 -3.36
C MET A 1 -43.09 37.25 -2.59
N ALA A 2 -43.12 35.94 -2.26
CA ALA A 2 -42.07 35.05 -1.73
C ALA A 2 -41.60 35.17 -0.25
N LYS A 3 -41.56 33.99 0.38
CA LYS A 3 -41.09 33.58 1.73
C LYS A 3 -39.56 33.49 1.80
N SER A 4 -38.98 33.45 3.01
CA SER A 4 -38.26 32.27 3.53
C SER A 4 -37.86 32.44 5.00
N THR A 5 -37.98 31.34 5.74
CA THR A 5 -37.72 31.11 7.17
C THR A 5 -36.33 30.52 7.40
N SER A 6 -35.59 31.01 8.40
CA SER A 6 -34.63 30.22 9.19
C SER A 6 -34.47 30.88 10.55
N ASP A 7 -33.97 30.12 11.54
CA ASP A 7 -33.52 30.59 12.87
C ASP A 7 -34.47 30.27 14.05
N VAL A 8 -34.99 29.03 14.11
CA VAL A 8 -35.68 28.49 15.31
C VAL A 8 -34.91 27.32 15.97
N GLU A 9 -33.69 26.99 15.53
CA GLU A 9 -33.00 25.75 15.97
C GLU A 9 -31.75 25.94 16.86
N SER A 10 -31.53 27.10 17.48
CA SER A 10 -30.31 27.34 18.29
C SER A 10 -30.53 27.51 19.81
N LEU A 11 -31.76 27.36 20.31
CA LEU A 11 -32.07 27.59 21.74
C LEU A 11 -32.46 26.32 22.52
N SER A 12 -32.71 25.16 21.87
CA SER A 12 -33.04 23.90 22.56
C SER A 12 -31.81 23.15 23.08
N ASP A 13 -30.67 23.26 22.40
CA ASP A 13 -29.48 22.44 22.73
C ASP A 13 -28.79 22.91 24.02
N SER A 14 -28.86 24.19 24.38
CA SER A 14 -28.19 24.70 25.59
C SER A 14 -28.90 24.32 26.89
N GLU A 15 -30.24 24.27 26.89
CA GLU A 15 -31.01 23.86 28.08
C GLU A 15 -30.97 22.35 28.29
N GLU A 16 -30.99 21.55 27.22
CA GLU A 16 -30.86 20.10 27.31
C GLU A 16 -29.47 19.68 27.77
N LEU A 17 -28.41 20.36 27.30
CA LEU A 17 -27.04 20.11 27.77
C LEU A 17 -26.89 20.48 29.25
N GLY A 18 -27.51 21.58 29.70
CA GLY A 18 -27.52 22.00 31.10
C GLY A 18 -28.17 20.96 32.01
N LYS A 19 -29.36 20.48 31.63
CA LYS A 19 -30.08 19.41 32.37
C LYS A 19 -29.30 18.09 32.39
N PHE A 20 -28.60 17.77 31.31
CA PHE A 20 -27.75 16.58 31.23
C PHE A 20 -26.56 16.64 32.21
N TYR A 21 -25.89 17.79 32.32
CA TYR A 21 -24.79 17.96 33.28
C TYR A 21 -25.24 18.01 34.74
N GLU A 22 -26.42 18.56 35.03
CA GLU A 22 -27.00 18.49 36.39
C GLU A 22 -27.34 17.05 36.79
N LEU A 23 -27.95 16.27 35.89
CA LEU A 23 -28.26 14.85 36.13
C LEU A 23 -27.01 14.00 36.37
N ILE A 24 -25.93 14.25 35.63
CA ILE A 24 -24.65 13.56 35.83
C ILE A 24 -24.03 13.93 37.18
N THR A 25 -24.11 15.19 37.58
CA THR A 25 -23.55 15.67 38.85
C THR A 25 -24.31 15.10 40.04
N GLU A 26 -25.64 15.01 39.94
CA GLU A 26 -26.49 14.43 40.99
C GLU A 26 -26.34 12.90 41.08
N ALA A 27 -26.20 12.21 39.95
CA ALA A 27 -25.89 10.79 39.90
C ALA A 27 -24.50 10.50 40.52
N SER A 28 -23.50 11.34 40.26
CA SER A 28 -22.16 11.20 40.81
C SER A 28 -22.13 11.41 42.33
N LYS A 29 -22.92 12.37 42.86
CA LYS A 29 -23.11 12.55 44.31
C LYS A 29 -23.79 11.35 44.97
N LYS A 30 -24.85 10.80 44.35
CA LYS A 30 -25.53 9.59 44.87
C LYS A 30 -24.63 8.36 44.89
N VAL A 31 -23.75 8.21 43.88
CA VAL A 31 -22.77 7.12 43.84
C VAL A 31 -21.69 7.30 44.92
N GLN A 32 -21.28 8.53 45.25
CA GLN A 32 -20.38 8.78 46.38
C GLN A 32 -21.05 8.52 47.73
N GLU A 33 -22.33 8.87 47.91
CA GLU A 33 -23.10 8.57 49.11
C GLU A 33 -23.36 7.06 49.29
N MET A 34 -23.55 6.32 48.19
CA MET A 34 -23.67 4.86 48.20
C MET A 34 -22.33 4.17 48.52
N LYS A 35 -21.21 4.68 48.00
CA LYS A 35 -19.86 4.17 48.30
C LYS A 35 -19.42 4.43 49.74
N LEU A 36 -19.99 5.43 50.42
CA LEU A 36 -19.76 5.71 51.85
C LEU A 36 -20.62 4.84 52.79
N LYS A 37 -21.62 4.11 52.27
CA LYS A 37 -22.51 3.25 53.07
C LYS A 37 -22.18 1.76 53.05
N ASP A 38 -21.36 1.28 52.11
CA ASP A 38 -21.01 -0.15 51.96
C ASP A 38 -19.65 -0.56 52.54
N ALA A 39 -19.00 0.30 53.34
CA ALA A 39 -17.84 -0.09 54.14
C ALA A 39 -18.29 -0.51 55.55
N GLY A 40 -18.97 -1.66 55.68
CA GLY A 40 -19.34 -2.22 56.98
C GLY A 40 -20.05 -3.58 56.93
N ASN A 41 -19.33 -4.62 57.36
CA ASN A 41 -19.77 -5.95 57.82
C ASN A 41 -20.20 -7.05 56.83
N SER A 42 -19.27 -7.99 56.62
CA SER A 42 -19.27 -9.41 57.01
C SER A 42 -20.57 -10.27 56.99
N GLU A 43 -20.40 -11.43 56.33
CA GLU A 43 -20.75 -12.81 56.75
C GLU A 43 -22.09 -13.52 56.35
N VAL A 44 -21.90 -14.71 55.71
CA VAL A 44 -22.63 -16.00 55.81
C VAL A 44 -23.77 -16.41 54.82
N SER A 45 -23.52 -17.58 54.20
CA SER A 45 -24.40 -18.69 53.74
C SER A 45 -25.19 -18.62 52.41
N ALA A 46 -25.34 -19.83 51.83
CA ALA A 46 -25.87 -20.15 50.51
C ALA A 46 -27.34 -20.58 50.54
N VAL A 47 -28.16 -20.16 49.56
CA VAL A 47 -29.29 -20.89 48.93
C VAL A 47 -29.54 -20.29 47.52
N GLU A 48 -30.04 -21.11 46.60
CA GLU A 48 -30.30 -20.89 45.18
C GLU A 48 -31.41 -19.88 44.82
N ASP A 49 -31.19 -19.28 43.65
CA ASP A 49 -32.12 -18.89 42.56
C ASP A 49 -32.88 -17.54 42.49
N ASP A 50 -32.80 -16.99 41.28
CA ASP A 50 -33.61 -16.00 40.57
C ASP A 50 -33.86 -14.59 41.16
N ASN A 51 -33.01 -13.64 40.76
CA ASN A 51 -33.36 -12.48 39.90
C ASN A 51 -32.20 -11.47 39.85
N GLU A 52 -31.39 -11.51 38.79
CA GLU A 52 -30.40 -10.47 38.50
C GLU A 52 -31.10 -9.22 37.89
N PRO A 53 -30.80 -8.00 38.36
CA PRO A 53 -31.40 -6.80 37.81
C PRO A 53 -30.92 -6.57 36.37
N PRO A 54 -31.81 -6.11 35.47
CA PRO A 54 -31.44 -5.86 34.09
C PRO A 54 -30.40 -4.73 34.05
N TYR A 55 -29.51 -4.76 33.07
CA TYR A 55 -28.53 -3.69 32.75
C TYR A 55 -27.11 -3.80 33.33
N VAL A 56 -26.58 -4.99 33.56
CA VAL A 56 -25.12 -5.21 33.50
C VAL A 56 -24.79 -5.90 32.17
N LEU A 57 -24.11 -5.18 31.27
CA LEU A 57 -23.57 -5.81 30.05
C LEU A 57 -22.43 -6.75 30.46
N PRO A 58 -22.47 -8.05 30.08
CA PRO A 58 -21.42 -8.97 30.41
C PRO A 58 -20.11 -8.49 29.80
N VAL A 59 -19.09 -8.26 30.63
CA VAL A 59 -17.72 -8.10 30.17
C VAL A 59 -17.29 -9.46 29.66
N VAL A 60 -17.38 -9.66 28.35
CA VAL A 60 -16.81 -10.83 27.68
C VAL A 60 -15.29 -10.65 27.73
N PRO A 61 -14.54 -11.49 28.46
CA PRO A 61 -13.08 -11.45 28.36
C PRO A 61 -12.73 -11.72 26.91
N TYR A 62 -11.94 -10.83 26.30
CA TYR A 62 -11.45 -11.00 24.94
C TYR A 62 -10.69 -12.32 24.86
N LYS A 63 -11.35 -13.35 24.33
CA LYS A 63 -10.70 -14.56 23.85
C LYS A 63 -10.19 -14.23 22.46
N GLU A 64 -8.87 -14.13 22.33
CA GLU A 64 -8.22 -14.10 21.03
C GLU A 64 -8.85 -15.23 20.17
N PRO A 65 -9.42 -14.92 18.99
CA PRO A 65 -10.17 -15.91 18.24
C PRO A 65 -9.30 -17.14 18.00
N LEU A 66 -9.85 -18.33 18.30
CA LEU A 66 -9.17 -19.60 18.04
C LEU A 66 -8.66 -19.59 16.60
N ARG A 67 -7.32 -19.71 16.42
CA ARG A 67 -6.74 -19.95 15.10
C ARG A 67 -7.48 -21.14 14.49
N LYS A 68 -8.23 -20.89 13.41
CA LYS A 68 -9.07 -21.92 12.76
C LYS A 68 -8.20 -23.09 12.34
N ASN A 69 -8.78 -24.29 12.38
CA ASN A 69 -8.08 -25.55 12.10
C ASN A 69 -7.35 -25.48 10.74
N PRO A 70 -6.00 -25.50 10.73
CA PRO A 70 -5.19 -25.42 9.52
C PRO A 70 -5.57 -26.44 8.43
N ASN A 71 -6.03 -27.62 8.86
CA ASN A 71 -6.40 -28.71 7.98
C ASN A 71 -7.66 -28.42 7.16
N ASP A 72 -8.62 -27.69 7.73
CA ASP A 72 -9.88 -27.37 7.06
C ASP A 72 -9.66 -26.35 5.93
N VAL A 73 -8.82 -25.35 6.19
CA VAL A 73 -8.45 -24.33 5.21
C VAL A 73 -7.68 -24.95 4.03
N LEU A 74 -6.72 -25.84 4.32
CA LEU A 74 -5.95 -26.56 3.30
C LEU A 74 -6.85 -27.50 2.46
N ASN A 75 -7.82 -28.16 3.09
CA ASN A 75 -8.76 -29.08 2.42
C ASN A 75 -9.69 -28.33 1.45
N VAL A 76 -10.25 -27.20 1.88
CA VAL A 76 -11.10 -26.35 1.02
C VAL A 76 -10.29 -25.78 -0.15
N MET A 77 -9.06 -25.32 0.07
CA MET A 77 -8.20 -24.82 -1.01
C MET A 77 -7.85 -25.90 -2.05
N LYS A 78 -7.57 -27.15 -1.62
CA LYS A 78 -7.28 -28.26 -2.53
C LYS A 78 -8.46 -28.62 -3.43
N ARG A 79 -9.69 -28.52 -2.91
CA ARG A 79 -10.91 -28.92 -3.62
C ARG A 79 -11.61 -27.75 -4.34
N LEU A 80 -11.16 -26.51 -4.14
CA LEU A 80 -11.82 -25.28 -4.57
C LEU A 80 -12.26 -25.29 -6.05
N HIS A 81 -11.42 -25.79 -6.95
CA HIS A 81 -11.71 -25.86 -8.39
C HIS A 81 -12.77 -26.91 -8.74
N SER A 82 -12.82 -28.01 -7.98
CA SER A 82 -13.76 -29.12 -8.18
C SER A 82 -15.09 -28.96 -7.43
N MET A 83 -15.22 -27.94 -6.58
CA MET A 83 -16.43 -27.75 -5.76
C MET A 83 -17.64 -27.37 -6.61
N THR A 84 -18.79 -27.91 -6.24
CA THR A 84 -20.12 -27.52 -6.76
C THR A 84 -20.60 -26.23 -6.09
N ALA A 85 -21.59 -25.56 -6.69
CA ALA A 85 -22.17 -24.34 -6.11
C ALA A 85 -22.75 -24.61 -4.70
N ALA A 86 -23.42 -25.75 -4.49
CA ALA A 86 -23.98 -26.13 -3.20
C ALA A 86 -22.89 -26.35 -2.12
N GLU A 87 -21.78 -26.97 -2.50
CA GLU A 87 -20.62 -27.13 -1.60
C GLU A 87 -19.99 -25.77 -1.25
N MET A 88 -19.86 -24.86 -2.23
CA MET A 88 -19.34 -23.51 -1.98
C MET A 88 -20.25 -22.72 -1.04
N GLN A 89 -21.58 -22.82 -1.20
CA GLN A 89 -22.55 -22.19 -0.29
C GLN A 89 -22.42 -22.74 1.13
N LYS A 90 -22.23 -24.05 1.28
CA LYS A 90 -22.05 -24.70 2.57
C LYS A 90 -20.79 -24.19 3.26
N GLU A 91 -19.66 -24.11 2.55
CA GLU A 91 -18.42 -23.57 3.11
C GLU A 91 -18.52 -22.08 3.44
N LEU A 92 -19.17 -21.26 2.61
CA LEU A 92 -19.41 -19.84 2.88
C LEU A 92 -20.30 -19.63 4.13
N LYS A 93 -21.34 -20.45 4.31
CA LYS A 93 -22.19 -20.43 5.51
C LYS A 93 -21.42 -20.75 6.78
N LYS A 94 -20.54 -21.77 6.76
CA LYS A 94 -19.69 -22.13 7.91
C LYS A 94 -18.82 -20.96 8.37
N VAL A 95 -18.39 -20.12 7.42
CA VAL A 95 -17.50 -18.98 7.68
C VAL A 95 -18.24 -17.65 7.80
N HIS A 96 -19.58 -17.69 7.85
CA HIS A 96 -20.45 -16.53 8.04
C HIS A 96 -20.30 -15.46 6.94
N ILE A 97 -20.10 -15.88 5.69
CA ILE A 97 -20.01 -15.02 4.49
C ILE A 97 -21.23 -15.22 3.60
N ASP A 98 -21.66 -14.16 2.89
CA ASP A 98 -22.80 -14.21 1.98
C ASP A 98 -22.66 -15.34 0.94
N SER A 99 -23.60 -16.29 1.02
CA SER A 99 -23.68 -17.52 0.23
C SER A 99 -24.70 -17.43 -0.92
N ARG A 100 -25.21 -16.24 -1.24
CA ARG A 100 -26.11 -16.03 -2.40
C ARG A 100 -25.32 -15.76 -3.67
N GLY A 101 -25.86 -16.14 -4.82
CA GLY A 101 -25.27 -15.80 -6.13
C GLY A 101 -24.89 -17.01 -6.98
N LYS A 102 -24.36 -16.73 -8.18
CA LYS A 102 -23.96 -17.76 -9.14
C LYS A 102 -22.64 -18.42 -8.74
N ARG A 103 -22.36 -19.61 -9.27
CA ARG A 103 -21.14 -20.39 -8.95
C ARG A 103 -19.86 -19.57 -9.03
N ASN A 104 -19.70 -18.70 -10.03
CA ASN A 104 -18.49 -17.86 -10.18
C ASN A 104 -18.36 -16.82 -9.06
N GLU A 105 -19.46 -16.23 -8.61
CA GLU A 105 -19.46 -15.26 -7.50
C GLU A 105 -19.13 -15.95 -6.17
N LEU A 106 -19.74 -17.11 -5.93
CA LEU A 106 -19.46 -17.96 -4.76
C LEU A 106 -17.99 -18.40 -4.76
N TYR A 107 -17.47 -18.81 -5.92
CA TYR A 107 -16.08 -19.19 -6.10
C TYR A 107 -15.13 -18.03 -5.81
N LYS A 108 -15.38 -16.82 -6.34
CA LYS A 108 -14.57 -15.64 -6.06
C LYS A 108 -14.54 -15.32 -4.56
N ARG A 109 -15.69 -15.32 -3.89
CA ARG A 109 -15.78 -15.06 -2.43
C ARG A 109 -15.07 -16.14 -1.60
N LEU A 110 -15.30 -17.41 -1.93
CA LEU A 110 -14.70 -18.54 -1.23
C LEU A 110 -13.17 -18.56 -1.44
N LYS A 111 -12.71 -18.37 -2.67
CA LYS A 111 -11.29 -18.23 -3.04
C LYS A 111 -10.63 -17.11 -2.24
N LYS A 112 -11.24 -15.92 -2.24
CA LYS A 112 -10.74 -14.75 -1.51
C LYS A 112 -10.58 -15.03 -0.02
N TYR A 113 -11.62 -15.57 0.61
CA TYR A 113 -11.60 -15.87 2.05
C TYR A 113 -10.57 -16.96 2.40
N PHE A 114 -10.63 -18.13 1.75
CA PHE A 114 -9.76 -19.25 2.10
C PHE A 114 -8.29 -18.99 1.74
N ARG A 115 -8.00 -18.19 0.69
CA ARG A 115 -6.63 -17.71 0.43
C ARG A 115 -6.10 -16.87 1.61
N ARG A 116 -6.91 -15.97 2.15
CA ARG A 116 -6.54 -15.14 3.31
C ARG A 116 -6.23 -16.01 4.53
N GLU A 117 -7.12 -16.92 4.89
CA GLU A 117 -6.91 -17.78 6.06
C GLU A 117 -5.70 -18.71 5.87
N PHE A 118 -5.49 -19.25 4.65
CA PHE A 118 -4.35 -20.11 4.35
C PHE A 118 -3.02 -19.37 4.51
N ALA A 119 -2.96 -18.13 4.04
CA ALA A 119 -1.77 -17.32 4.15
C ALA A 119 -1.48 -16.89 5.60
N ILE A 120 -2.51 -16.67 6.43
CA ILE A 120 -2.36 -16.45 7.88
C ILE A 120 -1.74 -17.68 8.56
N ILE A 121 -2.22 -18.89 8.22
CA ILE A 121 -1.70 -20.16 8.76
C ILE A 121 -0.24 -20.37 8.34
N LYS A 122 0.07 -20.18 7.05
CA LYS A 122 1.43 -20.35 6.53
C LYS A 122 2.43 -19.35 7.13
N ASN A 123 1.98 -18.14 7.46
CA ASN A 123 2.81 -17.10 8.07
C ASN A 123 2.89 -17.18 9.60
N ALA A 124 2.18 -18.12 10.23
CA ALA A 124 2.17 -18.32 11.68
C ALA A 124 3.36 -19.15 12.20
N GLU A 125 4.11 -19.82 11.32
CA GLU A 125 5.38 -20.48 11.65
C GLU A 125 6.51 -19.43 11.75
N SER A 126 6.68 -18.89 12.96
CA SER A 126 7.68 -17.86 13.24
C SER A 126 9.09 -18.46 13.39
N VAL A 127 10.01 -18.09 12.49
CA VAL A 127 11.46 -17.79 12.71
C VAL A 127 12.05 -17.06 11.49
N ARG A 128 11.47 -17.19 10.29
CA ARG A 128 12.04 -16.64 9.04
C ARG A 128 11.78 -15.14 8.86
N ASN A 129 12.71 -14.45 8.19
CA ASN A 129 12.54 -13.08 7.71
C ASN A 129 11.29 -13.02 6.82
N LYS A 130 10.30 -12.19 7.19
CA LYS A 130 9.00 -12.15 6.52
C LYS A 130 9.17 -11.81 5.03
N THR A 131 10.12 -10.97 4.67
CA THR A 131 10.38 -10.60 3.27
C THR A 131 10.85 -11.79 2.43
N GLU A 132 11.75 -12.63 2.96
CA GLU A 132 12.27 -13.84 2.29
C GLU A 132 11.15 -14.86 1.99
N THR A 133 10.06 -14.82 2.76
CA THR A 133 8.90 -15.69 2.51
C THR A 133 8.15 -15.32 1.23
N PHE A 134 8.30 -14.09 0.74
CA PHE A 134 7.60 -13.57 -0.43
C PHE A 134 8.53 -13.40 -1.63
N TYR A 135 9.76 -12.95 -1.40
CA TYR A 135 10.71 -12.58 -2.44
C TYR A 135 12.08 -13.21 -2.22
N ASP A 136 12.71 -13.62 -3.30
CA ASP A 136 14.11 -14.02 -3.34
C ASP A 136 14.98 -12.82 -3.75
N TYR A 137 14.46 -11.92 -4.57
CA TYR A 137 15.12 -10.69 -5.02
C TYR A 137 14.27 -9.43 -4.85
N LEU A 138 14.91 -8.28 -4.71
CA LEU A 138 14.28 -6.97 -4.83
C LEU A 138 14.99 -6.19 -5.94
N VAL A 139 14.21 -5.51 -6.78
CA VAL A 139 14.72 -4.69 -7.89
C VAL A 139 14.45 -3.23 -7.53
N VAL A 140 15.49 -2.52 -7.08
CA VAL A 140 15.40 -1.13 -6.63
C VAL A 140 15.63 -0.19 -7.80
N MET A 141 14.76 0.79 -7.99
CA MET A 141 14.78 1.68 -9.15
C MET A 141 14.44 3.11 -8.75
N ASP A 142 15.07 4.06 -9.43
CA ASP A 142 14.84 5.50 -9.31
C ASP A 142 15.10 6.17 -10.66
N PHE A 143 14.06 6.64 -11.35
CA PHE A 143 14.19 7.16 -12.71
C PHE A 143 14.52 8.64 -12.71
N GLU A 144 15.50 9.05 -13.52
CA GLU A 144 15.63 10.45 -13.89
C GLU A 144 14.84 10.74 -15.16
N CYS A 145 14.20 11.91 -15.21
CA CYS A 145 13.37 12.33 -16.32
C CYS A 145 13.76 13.72 -16.83
N THR A 146 13.44 13.99 -18.10
CA THR A 146 13.46 15.36 -18.62
C THR A 146 12.61 16.25 -17.73
N CYS A 147 13.10 17.46 -17.44
CA CYS A 147 12.39 18.42 -16.60
C CYS A 147 12.72 19.85 -17.00
N GLU A 148 11.87 20.79 -16.59
CA GLU A 148 12.06 22.21 -16.82
C GLU A 148 11.62 22.98 -15.58
N ALA A 149 12.34 24.06 -15.26
CA ALA A 149 11.99 24.90 -14.13
C ALA A 149 10.61 25.53 -14.34
N ASP A 150 9.77 25.51 -13.30
CA ASP A 150 8.48 26.19 -13.25
C ASP A 150 7.42 25.77 -14.30
N LEU A 151 7.57 24.59 -14.94
CA LEU A 151 6.56 24.03 -15.85
C LEU A 151 5.86 22.80 -15.24
N TYR A 152 4.57 22.95 -14.91
CA TYR A 152 3.81 21.94 -14.17
C TYR A 152 3.17 20.85 -15.04
N ASP A 153 2.89 21.15 -16.30
CA ASP A 153 2.35 20.18 -17.28
C ASP A 153 3.46 19.73 -18.24
N TYR A 154 4.64 19.50 -17.68
CA TYR A 154 5.79 19.07 -18.46
C TYR A 154 5.64 17.60 -18.83
N LYS A 155 5.81 17.29 -20.12
CA LYS A 155 5.77 15.92 -20.62
C LYS A 155 7.11 15.24 -20.34
N HIS A 156 7.29 14.84 -19.09
CA HIS A 156 8.47 14.12 -18.62
C HIS A 156 8.69 12.84 -19.43
N GLU A 157 9.93 12.63 -19.87
CA GLU A 157 10.42 11.40 -20.49
C GLU A 157 11.57 10.86 -19.65
N ILE A 158 11.62 9.55 -19.44
CA ILE A 158 12.72 8.90 -18.72
C ILE A 158 13.99 9.08 -19.55
N ILE A 159 15.06 9.54 -18.89
CA ILE A 159 16.40 9.75 -19.47
C ILE A 159 17.50 8.95 -18.76
N GLU A 160 17.22 8.39 -17.58
CA GLU A 160 18.07 7.41 -16.90
C GLU A 160 17.21 6.28 -16.34
N PHE A 161 17.62 5.03 -16.62
CA PHE A 161 16.95 3.80 -16.21
C PHE A 161 17.92 2.91 -15.42
N PRO A 162 18.07 3.13 -14.11
CA PRO A 162 18.81 2.25 -13.22
C PRO A 162 17.91 1.15 -12.64
N ALA A 163 18.51 0.00 -12.36
CA ALA A 163 17.92 -1.02 -11.51
C ALA A 163 18.99 -1.79 -10.72
N ILE A 164 18.85 -1.84 -9.40
CA ILE A 164 19.76 -2.55 -8.50
C ILE A 164 19.10 -3.85 -8.05
N LEU A 165 19.76 -4.98 -8.32
CA LEU A 165 19.31 -6.29 -7.86
C LEU A 165 19.85 -6.59 -6.47
N VAL A 166 18.96 -6.74 -5.50
CA VAL A 166 19.30 -7.11 -4.12
C VAL A 166 18.84 -8.54 -3.86
N ASP A 167 19.76 -9.41 -3.44
CA ASP A 167 19.41 -10.75 -2.94
C ASP A 167 18.91 -10.63 -1.50
N VAL A 168 17.66 -11.06 -1.26
CA VAL A 168 16.98 -10.87 0.02
C VAL A 168 17.62 -11.71 1.14
N ARG A 169 18.13 -12.91 0.81
CA ARG A 169 18.70 -13.84 1.80
C ARG A 169 20.12 -13.44 2.15
N ARG A 170 20.93 -13.09 1.15
CA ARG A 170 22.32 -12.67 1.31
C ARG A 170 22.42 -11.21 1.79
N LYS A 171 21.39 -10.39 1.56
CA LYS A 171 21.29 -8.97 1.92
C LYS A 171 22.41 -8.15 1.29
N GLU A 172 22.66 -8.40 0.02
CA GLU A 172 23.70 -7.75 -0.75
C GLU A 172 23.17 -7.37 -2.13
N ILE A 173 23.81 -6.39 -2.75
CA ILE A 173 23.62 -6.07 -4.15
C ILE A 173 24.36 -7.14 -4.95
N VAL A 174 23.64 -7.83 -5.84
CA VAL A 174 24.19 -8.93 -6.65
C VAL A 174 24.42 -8.57 -8.10
N ASP A 175 23.69 -7.57 -8.61
CA ASP A 175 23.90 -7.04 -9.97
C ASP A 175 23.27 -5.66 -10.15
N ILE A 176 23.65 -4.96 -11.21
CA ILE A 176 23.18 -3.62 -11.56
C ILE A 176 22.89 -3.55 -13.06
N PHE A 177 21.68 -3.11 -13.40
CA PHE A 177 21.36 -2.62 -14.73
C PHE A 177 21.39 -1.09 -14.72
N HIS A 178 21.97 -0.50 -15.76
CA HIS A 178 21.99 0.94 -15.95
C HIS A 178 21.99 1.27 -17.43
N SER A 179 21.12 2.19 -17.83
CA SER A 179 21.11 2.76 -19.17
C SER A 179 20.60 4.19 -19.12
N TYR A 180 21.21 5.06 -19.90
CA TYR A 180 20.55 6.30 -20.30
C TYR A 180 19.50 6.00 -21.39
N VAL A 181 18.55 6.92 -21.54
CA VAL A 181 17.42 6.78 -22.47
C VAL A 181 17.33 8.04 -23.32
N ARG A 182 17.13 7.87 -24.63
CA ARG A 182 16.96 9.00 -25.54
C ARG A 182 15.50 9.49 -25.55
N PRO A 183 15.23 10.73 -25.11
CA PRO A 183 13.89 11.32 -25.20
C PRO A 183 13.54 11.66 -26.65
N VAL A 184 12.26 11.56 -27.00
CA VAL A 184 11.75 11.77 -28.37
C VAL A 184 10.79 12.95 -28.43
N ALA A 185 9.96 13.17 -27.40
CA ALA A 185 9.03 14.28 -27.35
C ALA A 185 9.74 15.61 -27.05
N ASN A 186 10.71 15.59 -26.14
CA ASN A 186 11.58 16.71 -25.77
C ASN A 186 13.06 16.30 -25.88
N PRO A 187 13.62 16.18 -27.10
CA PRO A 187 14.98 15.65 -27.30
C PRO A 187 16.09 16.51 -26.71
N GLN A 188 15.86 17.82 -26.58
CA GLN A 188 16.83 18.76 -26.04
C GLN A 188 16.60 18.94 -24.54
N LEU A 189 17.60 18.60 -23.73
CA LEU A 189 17.58 18.77 -22.29
C LEU A 189 17.65 20.26 -21.95
N SER A 190 16.82 20.69 -21.01
CA SER A 190 16.95 22.03 -20.44
C SER A 190 18.25 22.16 -19.65
N GLU A 191 18.75 23.39 -19.49
CA GLU A 191 19.89 23.67 -18.62
C GLU A 191 19.60 23.25 -17.18
N PHE A 192 18.38 23.46 -16.70
CA PHE A 192 17.93 23.04 -15.38
C PHE A 192 18.01 21.53 -15.21
N CYS A 193 17.51 20.76 -16.17
CA CYS A 193 17.55 19.30 -16.14
C CYS A 193 19.00 18.80 -16.10
N SER A 194 19.84 19.31 -17.01
CA SER A 194 21.24 18.91 -17.08
C SER A 194 22.01 19.28 -15.81
N ALA A 195 21.72 20.43 -15.20
CA ALA A 195 22.34 20.84 -13.94
C ALA A 195 21.87 19.98 -12.75
N LEU A 196 20.57 19.64 -12.71
CA LEU A 196 19.97 18.82 -11.67
C LEU A 196 20.49 17.39 -11.72
N THR A 197 20.46 16.75 -12.89
CA THR A 197 20.76 15.32 -13.04
C THR A 197 22.23 15.01 -13.40
N ALA A 198 22.97 16.02 -13.84
CA ALA A 198 24.28 15.89 -14.48
C ALA A 198 24.31 15.04 -15.76
N ILE A 199 23.14 14.73 -16.34
CA ILE A 199 23.04 14.06 -17.63
C ILE A 199 23.26 15.09 -18.73
N THR A 200 24.20 14.82 -19.63
CA THR A 200 24.52 15.73 -20.73
C THR A 200 23.70 15.40 -21.97
N GLN A 201 23.54 16.41 -22.85
CA GLN A 201 22.88 16.21 -24.15
C GLN A 201 23.54 15.09 -24.97
N GLU A 202 24.88 15.00 -24.94
CA GLU A 202 25.63 13.97 -25.65
C GLU A 202 25.31 12.55 -25.13
N MET A 203 25.05 12.39 -23.84
CA MET A 203 24.66 11.10 -23.25
C MET A 203 23.31 10.64 -23.81
N VAL A 204 22.29 11.51 -23.79
CA VAL A 204 20.96 11.14 -24.28
C VAL A 204 20.92 10.99 -25.80
N ASP A 205 21.68 11.77 -26.56
CA ASP A 205 21.76 11.67 -28.02
C ASP A 205 22.28 10.30 -28.49
N LYS A 206 23.28 9.76 -27.78
CA LYS A 206 23.90 8.46 -28.06
C LYS A 206 23.11 7.28 -27.49
N SER A 207 22.07 7.54 -26.70
CA SER A 207 21.30 6.51 -26.02
C SER A 207 20.26 5.85 -26.91
N LEU A 208 19.83 4.67 -26.49
CA LEU A 208 18.71 3.95 -27.10
C LEU A 208 17.37 4.60 -26.70
N PRO A 209 16.33 4.52 -27.56
CA PRO A 209 14.99 4.94 -27.17
C PRO A 209 14.44 4.02 -26.07
N PHE A 210 13.43 4.52 -25.34
CA PHE A 210 12.90 3.84 -24.16
C PHE A 210 12.48 2.38 -24.38
N THR A 211 11.85 2.05 -25.52
CA THR A 211 11.40 0.67 -25.80
C THR A 211 12.56 -0.31 -25.84
N ASP A 212 13.67 0.07 -26.45
CA ASP A 212 14.85 -0.78 -26.61
C ASP A 212 15.60 -0.92 -25.27
N VAL A 213 15.60 0.13 -24.45
CA VAL A 213 16.13 0.08 -23.08
C VAL A 213 15.26 -0.81 -22.19
N LEU A 214 13.93 -0.72 -22.34
CA LEU A 214 13.00 -1.60 -21.63
C LEU A 214 13.22 -3.06 -22.03
N ASP A 215 13.43 -3.36 -23.31
CA ASP A 215 13.75 -4.72 -23.77
C ASP A 215 15.10 -5.21 -23.22
N SER A 216 16.11 -4.34 -23.18
CA SER A 216 17.41 -4.64 -22.56
C SER A 216 17.27 -4.93 -21.06
N PHE A 217 16.46 -4.15 -20.36
CA PHE A 217 16.11 -4.39 -18.97
C PHE A 217 15.39 -5.73 -18.78
N ARG A 218 14.45 -6.08 -19.66
CA ARG A 218 13.77 -7.38 -19.64
C ARG A 218 14.75 -8.54 -19.84
N ALA A 219 15.68 -8.42 -20.78
CA ALA A 219 16.72 -9.42 -21.01
C ALA A 219 17.62 -9.60 -19.78
N TRP A 220 18.00 -8.49 -19.13
CA TRP A 220 18.75 -8.53 -17.88
C TRP A 220 17.96 -9.23 -16.75
N MET A 221 16.67 -8.95 -16.59
CA MET A 221 15.82 -9.65 -15.62
C MET A 221 15.74 -11.17 -15.92
N GLN A 222 15.69 -11.55 -17.20
CA GLN A 222 15.64 -12.95 -17.63
C GLN A 222 16.95 -13.70 -17.32
N LEU A 223 18.10 -13.04 -17.43
CA LEU A 223 19.41 -13.62 -17.04
C LEU A 223 19.41 -14.08 -15.57
N HIS A 224 18.77 -13.31 -14.70
CA HIS A 224 18.57 -13.63 -13.28
C HIS A 224 17.34 -14.50 -13.00
N ARG A 225 16.65 -14.96 -14.06
CA ARG A 225 15.45 -15.82 -14.01
C ARG A 225 14.30 -15.20 -13.22
N LEU A 226 14.26 -13.87 -13.08
CA LEU A 226 13.26 -13.17 -12.26
C LEU A 226 11.84 -13.48 -12.75
N GLY A 227 10.97 -13.81 -11.81
CA GLY A 227 9.59 -14.22 -12.08
C GLY A 227 9.39 -15.73 -12.27
N GLN A 228 10.48 -16.51 -12.33
CA GLN A 228 10.41 -17.97 -12.24
C GLN A 228 10.15 -18.42 -10.79
N LYS A 229 9.78 -19.71 -10.62
CA LYS A 229 9.34 -20.29 -9.34
C LYS A 229 10.35 -20.11 -8.19
N ASP A 230 11.64 -20.08 -8.52
CA ASP A 230 12.79 -19.99 -7.61
C ASP A 230 13.45 -18.60 -7.55
N ALA A 231 12.90 -17.60 -8.26
CA ALA A 231 13.44 -16.25 -8.33
C ALA A 231 12.29 -15.22 -8.26
N ARG A 232 11.56 -15.23 -7.15
CA ARG A 232 10.44 -14.31 -6.92
C ARG A 232 10.99 -12.92 -6.64
N TYR A 233 10.37 -11.87 -7.19
CA TYR A 233 10.86 -10.51 -7.03
C TYR A 233 9.74 -9.50 -6.79
N ALA A 234 10.15 -8.30 -6.38
CA ALA A 234 9.32 -7.10 -6.41
C ALA A 234 10.15 -5.87 -6.75
N PHE A 235 9.53 -4.91 -7.42
CA PHE A 235 10.12 -3.58 -7.62
C PHE A 235 10.04 -2.75 -6.32
N VAL A 236 11.06 -1.93 -6.09
CA VAL A 236 11.16 -1.03 -4.95
C VAL A 236 11.51 0.38 -5.43
N THR A 237 10.80 1.39 -4.96
CA THR A 237 10.98 2.79 -5.36
C THR A 237 10.93 3.72 -4.15
N ASP A 238 11.54 4.91 -4.25
CA ASP A 238 11.50 5.95 -3.20
C ASP A 238 10.26 6.84 -3.30
N GLY A 239 9.09 6.21 -3.22
CA GLY A 239 7.80 6.87 -3.36
C GLY A 239 7.01 6.38 -4.55
N PRO A 240 5.86 7.01 -4.84
CA PRO A 240 4.99 6.55 -5.91
C PRO A 240 5.38 7.09 -7.30
N TRP A 241 6.25 8.09 -7.39
CA TRP A 241 6.42 8.87 -8.63
C TRP A 241 7.04 8.09 -9.78
N ASP A 242 8.09 7.30 -9.53
CA ASP A 242 8.79 6.51 -10.54
C ASP A 242 7.83 5.68 -11.40
N ILE A 243 6.97 4.92 -10.73
CA ILE A 243 6.05 4.01 -11.43
C ILE A 243 4.72 4.70 -11.74
N ALA A 244 4.12 5.40 -10.77
CA ALA A 244 2.78 5.95 -10.95
C ALA A 244 2.72 7.18 -11.85
N LYS A 245 3.80 7.99 -11.92
CA LYS A 245 3.90 9.17 -12.79
C LYS A 245 4.81 8.86 -13.98
N PHE A 246 6.12 8.70 -13.77
CA PHE A 246 7.11 8.73 -14.84
C PHE A 246 7.02 7.53 -15.79
N PHE A 247 7.05 6.31 -15.27
CA PHE A 247 6.97 5.10 -16.08
C PHE A 247 5.64 5.00 -16.84
N GLN A 248 4.54 5.36 -16.18
CA GLN A 248 3.22 5.41 -16.82
C GLN A 248 3.17 6.44 -17.95
N MET A 249 3.67 7.66 -17.73
CA MET A 249 3.78 8.69 -18.77
C MET A 249 4.64 8.22 -19.94
N GLN A 250 5.77 7.59 -19.64
CA GLN A 250 6.68 7.06 -20.65
C GLN A 250 6.02 5.96 -21.47
N CYS A 251 5.25 5.05 -20.85
CA CYS A 251 4.48 4.03 -21.57
C CYS A 251 3.51 4.67 -22.58
N ILE A 252 2.81 5.74 -22.20
CA ILE A 252 1.89 6.47 -23.09
C ILE A 252 2.66 7.12 -24.26
N GLN A 253 3.77 7.79 -23.97
CA GLN A 253 4.58 8.49 -24.97
C GLN A 253 5.24 7.52 -25.96
N SER A 254 5.67 6.36 -25.47
CA SER A 254 6.20 5.25 -26.28
C SER A 254 5.12 4.40 -26.94
N LYS A 255 3.84 4.77 -26.82
CA LYS A 255 2.69 4.09 -27.44
C LYS A 255 2.54 2.61 -27.06
N LEU A 256 2.91 2.26 -25.82
CA LEU A 256 2.59 0.95 -25.27
C LEU A 256 1.08 0.85 -25.00
N SER A 257 0.50 -0.34 -25.19
CA SER A 257 -0.94 -0.58 -25.02
C SER A 257 -1.41 -0.29 -23.59
N ALA A 258 -0.57 -0.59 -22.61
CA ALA A 258 -0.80 -0.36 -21.19
C ALA A 258 0.53 -0.39 -20.42
N VAL A 259 0.50 0.04 -19.15
CA VAL A 259 1.59 -0.25 -18.22
C VAL A 259 1.71 -1.77 -18.08
N PRO A 260 2.90 -2.38 -18.28
CA PRO A 260 3.13 -3.81 -18.06
C PRO A 260 2.66 -4.27 -16.68
N HIS A 261 2.02 -5.44 -16.62
CA HIS A 261 1.33 -5.91 -15.41
C HIS A 261 2.22 -5.96 -14.17
N ASP A 262 3.48 -6.38 -14.31
CA ASP A 262 4.43 -6.49 -13.21
C ASP A 262 4.91 -5.13 -12.68
N PHE A 263 4.84 -4.07 -13.49
CA PHE A 263 5.06 -2.69 -13.04
C PHE A 263 3.82 -2.10 -12.35
N ARG A 264 2.68 -2.79 -12.32
CA ARG A 264 1.45 -2.28 -11.67
C ARG A 264 1.44 -2.49 -10.17
N PHE A 265 2.46 -3.08 -9.58
CA PHE A 265 2.56 -3.24 -8.13
C PHE A 265 4.01 -3.20 -7.68
N TYR A 266 4.26 -2.47 -6.61
CA TYR A 266 5.62 -2.20 -6.15
C TYR A 266 5.65 -1.93 -4.65
N ILE A 267 6.87 -1.90 -4.11
CA ILE A 267 7.16 -1.56 -2.73
C ILE A 267 7.60 -0.09 -2.71
N ASN A 268 6.72 0.77 -2.22
CA ASN A 268 7.11 2.12 -1.84
C ASN A 268 7.88 2.04 -0.51
N ILE A 269 9.20 2.27 -0.56
CA ILE A 269 10.07 2.07 0.59
C ILE A 269 9.78 3.10 1.69
N ARG A 270 9.42 4.35 1.35
CA ARG A 270 9.05 5.39 2.33
C ARG A 270 7.93 4.92 3.23
N ARG A 271 6.90 4.29 2.67
CA ARG A 271 5.77 3.75 3.47
C ARG A 271 6.21 2.59 4.36
N SER A 272 7.00 1.67 3.82
CA SER A 272 7.53 0.54 4.59
C SER A 272 8.39 1.04 5.75
N PHE A 273 9.21 2.06 5.51
CA PHE A 273 10.06 2.71 6.48
C PHE A 273 9.23 3.43 7.56
N THR A 274 8.31 4.31 7.17
CA THR A 274 7.43 5.04 8.11
C THR A 274 6.66 4.08 9.01
N ASN A 275 6.09 3.00 8.45
CA ASN A 275 5.33 2.03 9.24
C ASN A 275 6.17 1.28 10.28
N LYS A 276 7.48 1.12 10.03
CA LYS A 276 8.39 0.35 10.89
C LYS A 276 9.08 1.24 11.93
N TYR A 277 9.58 2.39 11.51
CA TYR A 277 10.49 3.22 12.31
C TYR A 277 9.86 4.52 12.83
N CYS A 278 8.83 5.03 12.16
CA CYS A 278 8.16 6.26 12.58
C CYS A 278 6.97 5.94 13.49
N LYS A 279 6.80 6.74 14.56
CA LYS A 279 5.61 6.66 15.44
C LYS A 279 4.37 7.06 14.65
N LYS A 280 3.21 6.46 14.96
CA LYS A 280 1.90 6.67 14.30
C LYS A 280 1.41 8.13 14.18
N HIS A 281 2.09 9.08 14.81
CA HIS A 281 1.77 10.52 14.79
C HIS A 281 2.79 11.38 14.05
N SER A 282 3.84 10.81 13.45
CA SER A 282 4.74 11.59 12.60
C SER A 282 4.05 11.83 11.24
N THR A 283 3.63 13.05 11.01
CA THR A 283 3.07 13.53 9.73
C THR A 283 4.13 13.95 8.72
N GLN A 284 5.42 13.87 9.09
CA GLN A 284 6.51 14.27 8.19
C GLN A 284 6.72 13.24 7.08
N ARG A 285 6.66 13.71 5.83
CA ARG A 285 7.07 12.95 4.65
C ARG A 285 8.59 12.75 4.76
N ILE A 286 9.01 11.51 4.99
CA ILE A 286 10.44 11.17 4.98
C ILE A 286 10.91 11.02 3.54
N ASN A 287 12.02 11.66 3.20
CA ASN A 287 12.70 11.51 1.91
C ASN A 287 13.91 10.58 2.05
N LEU A 288 14.59 10.29 0.94
CA LEU A 288 15.80 9.46 0.92
C LEU A 288 16.84 9.90 1.97
N GLY A 289 17.17 11.20 2.00
CA GLY A 289 18.10 11.75 2.98
C GLY A 289 17.68 11.54 4.43
N GLY A 290 16.40 11.69 4.74
CA GLY A 290 15.85 11.44 6.08
C GLY A 290 15.94 9.97 6.51
N MET A 291 15.72 9.04 5.57
CA MET A 291 15.88 7.60 5.83
C MET A 291 17.35 7.23 6.06
N LEU A 292 18.27 7.78 5.27
CA LEU A 292 19.71 7.58 5.45
C LEU A 292 20.17 8.12 6.82
N ALA A 293 19.78 9.35 7.17
CA ALA A 293 20.12 9.98 8.43
C ALA A 293 19.63 9.17 9.64
N PHE A 294 18.42 8.59 9.58
CA PHE A 294 17.92 7.72 10.64
C PHE A 294 18.82 6.51 10.92
N PHE A 295 19.41 5.95 9.87
CA PHE A 295 20.36 4.83 9.99
C PHE A 295 21.81 5.28 10.22
N ASN A 296 22.06 6.58 10.43
CA ASN A 296 23.39 7.17 10.51
C ASN A 296 24.25 6.84 9.27
N MET A 297 23.63 6.80 8.09
CA MET A 297 24.31 6.64 6.83
C MET A 297 24.40 7.97 6.10
N GLU A 298 25.53 8.23 5.46
CA GLU A 298 25.67 9.34 4.53
C GLU A 298 25.27 8.92 3.12
N PHE A 299 24.84 9.89 2.30
CA PHE A 299 24.56 9.66 0.90
C PHE A 299 25.86 9.36 0.16
N GLU A 300 25.90 8.25 -0.58
CA GLU A 300 27.07 7.86 -1.39
C GLU A 300 26.83 8.20 -2.87
N GLY A 301 27.74 8.95 -3.49
CA GLY A 301 27.63 9.34 -4.89
C GLY A 301 27.00 10.72 -5.08
N ARG A 302 26.35 10.95 -6.22
CA ARG A 302 25.73 12.25 -6.57
C ARG A 302 24.20 12.17 -6.43
N GLN A 303 23.62 13.07 -5.64
CA GLN A 303 22.15 13.22 -5.57
C GLN A 303 21.58 13.60 -6.93
N HIS A 304 20.40 13.06 -7.28
CA HIS A 304 19.76 13.20 -8.60
C HIS A 304 20.57 12.54 -9.73
N SER A 305 21.40 11.55 -9.40
CA SER A 305 21.82 10.54 -10.36
C SER A 305 21.03 9.29 -10.01
N GLY A 306 20.16 8.84 -10.92
CA GLY A 306 19.24 7.75 -10.63
C GLY A 306 19.98 6.49 -10.18
N LEU A 307 21.16 6.22 -10.75
CA LEU A 307 22.01 5.11 -10.33
C LEU A 307 22.45 5.21 -8.86
N ASP A 308 22.95 6.37 -8.44
CA ASP A 308 23.45 6.56 -7.08
C ASP A 308 22.30 6.67 -6.07
N ASP A 309 21.18 7.30 -6.44
CA ASP A 309 19.96 7.29 -5.64
C ASP A 309 19.44 5.85 -5.46
N SER A 310 19.37 5.05 -6.53
CA SER A 310 18.99 3.63 -6.47
C SER A 310 19.93 2.80 -5.57
N LYS A 311 21.25 3.04 -5.59
CA LYS A 311 22.20 2.39 -4.68
C LYS A 311 21.94 2.77 -3.22
N ASN A 312 21.67 4.05 -2.93
CA ASN A 312 21.36 4.49 -1.57
C ASN A 312 20.02 3.91 -1.07
N ILE A 313 19.01 3.83 -1.94
CA ILE A 313 17.76 3.12 -1.64
C ILE A 313 18.04 1.63 -1.36
N ALA A 314 18.91 0.99 -2.14
CA ALA A 314 19.31 -0.41 -1.91
C ALA A 314 20.03 -0.59 -0.55
N ARG A 315 20.89 0.36 -0.14
CA ARG A 315 21.52 0.36 1.20
C ARG A 315 20.47 0.44 2.31
N ILE A 316 19.44 1.27 2.16
CA ILE A 316 18.30 1.34 3.09
C ILE A 316 17.54 0.02 3.10
N VAL A 317 17.24 -0.55 1.94
CA VAL A 317 16.54 -1.85 1.81
C VAL A 317 17.32 -2.94 2.57
N ILE A 318 18.63 -3.04 2.34
CA ILE A 318 19.50 -4.00 3.03
C ILE A 318 19.42 -3.78 4.55
N LYS A 319 19.51 -2.52 5.01
CA LYS A 319 19.39 -2.23 6.44
C LYS A 319 18.05 -2.63 7.04
N MET A 320 16.96 -2.40 6.30
CA MET A 320 15.63 -2.84 6.69
C MET A 320 15.50 -4.37 6.74
N LEU A 321 16.17 -5.11 5.85
CA LEU A 321 16.24 -6.57 5.86
C LEU A 321 17.05 -7.10 7.05
N GLU A 322 18.14 -6.43 7.44
CA GLU A 322 18.89 -6.73 8.67
C GLU A 322 18.03 -6.61 9.92
N ASP A 323 17.22 -5.54 10.00
CA ASP A 323 16.27 -5.26 11.08
C ASP A 323 14.99 -6.12 11.03
N ARG A 324 14.97 -7.12 10.13
CA ARG A 324 13.86 -8.06 9.91
C ARG A 324 12.54 -7.36 9.61
N SER A 325 12.60 -6.23 8.90
CA SER A 325 11.42 -5.52 8.42
C SER A 325 10.68 -6.32 7.36
N GLU A 326 9.35 -6.29 7.41
CA GLU A 326 8.50 -6.91 6.38
C GLU A 326 8.36 -5.92 5.21
N LEU A 327 9.21 -6.08 4.20
CA LEU A 327 9.05 -5.41 2.91
C LEU A 327 8.05 -6.22 2.09
N ARG A 328 6.94 -5.57 1.73
CA ARG A 328 5.88 -6.15 0.93
C ARG A 328 5.36 -5.12 -0.05
N VAL A 329 4.83 -5.60 -1.17
CA VAL A 329 4.07 -4.75 -2.09
C VAL A 329 2.97 -4.03 -1.29
N ASN A 330 3.00 -2.71 -1.35
CA ASN A 330 2.17 -1.84 -0.53
C ASN A 330 1.42 -0.77 -1.35
N GLU A 331 1.70 -0.68 -2.66
CA GLU A 331 1.01 0.16 -3.62
C GLU A 331 0.77 -0.61 -4.93
N LYS A 332 -0.39 -0.42 -5.55
CA LYS A 332 -0.71 -0.90 -6.90
C LYS A 332 -1.35 0.19 -7.77
N LEU A 333 -1.18 0.04 -9.08
CA LEU A 333 -1.84 0.83 -10.10
C LEU A 333 -3.16 0.16 -10.50
N VAL A 334 -4.25 0.92 -10.39
CA VAL A 334 -5.59 0.49 -10.81
C VAL A 334 -6.06 1.41 -11.92
N ARG A 335 -6.54 0.82 -13.02
CA ARG A 335 -7.07 1.59 -14.15
C ARG A 335 -8.40 2.24 -13.76
N LEU A 336 -8.56 3.51 -14.07
CA LEU A 336 -9.83 4.21 -13.91
C LEU A 336 -10.75 3.92 -15.10
N ASN A 337 -12.03 3.65 -14.84
CA ASN A 337 -13.04 3.61 -15.90
C ASN A 337 -13.35 5.03 -16.38
N GLU A 338 -13.67 5.20 -17.68
CA GLU A 338 -13.88 6.53 -18.30
C GLU A 338 -15.00 7.35 -17.62
N GLY A 339 -15.94 6.70 -16.94
CA GLY A 339 -17.03 7.33 -16.18
C GLY A 339 -16.72 7.66 -14.71
N GLU A 340 -15.58 7.24 -14.17
CA GLU A 340 -15.20 7.45 -12.75
C GLU A 340 -14.24 8.64 -12.55
N LYS A 341 -13.89 9.36 -13.63
CA LYS A 341 -13.04 10.56 -13.56
C LYS A 341 -13.80 11.72 -12.92
N VAL A 342 -13.88 11.74 -11.59
CA VAL A 342 -14.30 12.93 -10.86
C VAL A 342 -13.16 13.95 -10.92
N LYS A 343 -13.29 14.97 -11.77
CA LYS A 343 -12.42 16.15 -11.73
C LYS A 343 -12.68 16.92 -10.45
N VAL A 344 -12.07 16.49 -9.35
CA VAL A 344 -12.06 17.28 -8.12
C VAL A 344 -11.06 18.40 -8.35
N LEU A 345 -11.56 19.61 -8.57
CA LEU A 345 -10.77 20.85 -8.46
C LEU A 345 -10.92 21.33 -7.03
N LEU A 346 -9.88 21.16 -6.22
CA LEU A 346 -9.87 21.72 -4.86
C LEU A 346 -9.38 23.19 -4.95
N PRO A 347 -10.16 24.17 -4.47
CA PRO A 347 -9.66 25.54 -4.35
C PRO A 347 -8.62 25.64 -3.23
N ASN A 348 -7.53 26.36 -3.47
CA ASN A 348 -6.40 26.63 -2.53
C ASN A 348 -5.49 25.44 -2.19
N VAL A 349 -4.85 24.86 -3.20
CA VAL A 349 -3.87 23.78 -3.06
C VAL A 349 -2.46 24.35 -3.32
N ASN A 350 -1.45 23.94 -2.54
CA ASN A 350 -0.07 24.41 -2.75
C ASN A 350 0.49 23.93 -4.11
N LYS A 351 1.63 24.52 -4.52
CA LYS A 351 2.29 24.27 -5.81
C LYS A 351 2.57 22.77 -6.11
N GLU A 352 3.02 22.01 -5.12
CA GLU A 352 3.31 20.56 -5.26
C GLU A 352 2.02 19.72 -5.30
N ASP A 353 1.06 20.07 -4.46
CA ASP A 353 -0.21 19.35 -4.36
C ASP A 353 -1.07 19.55 -5.64
N TRP A 354 -0.91 20.68 -6.35
CA TRP A 354 -1.53 20.90 -7.66
C TRP A 354 -0.94 20.00 -8.75
N ASP A 355 0.40 19.89 -8.85
CA ASP A 355 1.05 18.96 -9.79
C ASP A 355 0.61 17.52 -9.49
N ILE A 356 0.62 17.13 -8.21
CA ILE A 356 0.13 15.83 -7.76
C ILE A 356 -1.31 15.58 -8.23
N GLN A 357 -2.19 16.57 -8.14
CA GLN A 357 -3.58 16.45 -8.54
C GLN A 357 -3.74 16.41 -10.07
N ALA A 358 -2.96 17.19 -10.81
CA ALA A 358 -3.02 17.26 -12.26
C ALA A 358 -2.68 15.90 -12.90
N TRP A 359 -1.56 15.28 -12.53
CA TRP A 359 -1.20 13.98 -13.13
C TRP A 359 -2.11 12.85 -12.65
N ARG A 360 -2.58 12.86 -11.39
CA ARG A 360 -3.53 11.85 -10.88
C ARG A 360 -4.85 11.86 -11.65
N ASN A 361 -5.28 13.03 -12.14
CA ASN A 361 -6.51 13.16 -12.91
C ASN A 361 -6.32 12.82 -14.40
N ASN A 362 -5.11 13.02 -14.93
CA ASN A 362 -4.83 12.90 -16.36
C ASN A 362 -4.30 11.52 -16.76
N LEU A 363 -3.70 10.78 -15.83
CA LEU A 363 -3.17 9.44 -16.09
C LEU A 363 -4.23 8.33 -15.98
N PRO A 364 -4.17 7.29 -16.82
CA PRO A 364 -5.17 6.21 -16.84
C PRO A 364 -5.16 5.31 -15.60
N TYR A 365 -4.05 5.23 -14.87
CA TYR A 365 -3.91 4.44 -13.65
C TYR A 365 -3.70 5.33 -12.43
N VAL A 366 -4.37 4.98 -11.33
CA VAL A 366 -4.22 5.60 -10.01
C VAL A 366 -3.60 4.66 -8.99
N VAL A 367 -2.91 5.23 -8.01
CA VAL A 367 -2.31 4.47 -6.91
C VAL A 367 -3.38 4.07 -5.90
N GLN A 368 -3.55 2.77 -5.68
CA GLN A 368 -4.28 2.19 -4.58
C GLN A 368 -3.31 1.60 -3.55
N GLN A 369 -3.51 1.93 -2.28
CA GLN A 369 -2.72 1.37 -1.19
C GLN A 369 -3.15 -0.07 -0.89
N ILE A 370 -2.17 -0.93 -0.63
CA ILE A 370 -2.39 -2.33 -0.30
C ILE A 370 -2.21 -2.53 1.20
N SER A 371 -3.29 -2.95 1.87
CA SER A 371 -3.24 -3.35 3.27
C SER A 371 -2.45 -4.63 3.44
N ARG A 372 -1.93 -4.87 4.65
CA ARG A 372 -1.21 -6.12 4.94
C ARG A 372 -2.07 -7.35 4.67
N ASP A 373 -3.36 -7.30 4.99
CA ASP A 373 -4.27 -8.42 4.77
C ASP A 373 -4.53 -8.68 3.29
N SER A 374 -4.65 -7.62 2.48
CA SER A 374 -4.79 -7.71 1.03
C SER A 374 -3.53 -8.26 0.35
N PHE A 375 -2.35 -7.89 0.85
CA PHE A 375 -1.07 -8.46 0.41
C PHE A 375 -1.00 -9.96 0.71
N VAL A 376 -1.26 -10.34 1.96
CA VAL A 376 -1.16 -11.73 2.44
C VAL A 376 -2.18 -12.63 1.75
N SER A 377 -3.41 -12.16 1.49
CA SER A 377 -4.43 -12.92 0.76
C SER A 377 -4.14 -13.08 -0.74
N GLY A 378 -3.22 -12.29 -1.29
CA GLY A 378 -2.97 -12.20 -2.73
C GLY A 378 -4.07 -11.49 -3.52
N GLU A 379 -5.02 -10.84 -2.84
CA GLU A 379 -6.11 -10.07 -3.48
C GLU A 379 -5.58 -8.93 -4.34
N TYR A 380 -4.42 -8.36 -3.98
CA TYR A 380 -3.84 -7.28 -4.75
C TYR A 380 -3.42 -7.67 -6.18
N LEU A 381 -3.25 -8.97 -6.45
CA LEU A 381 -2.92 -9.52 -7.76
C LEU A 381 -4.17 -9.70 -8.65
N ASP A 382 -5.36 -9.61 -8.08
CA ASP A 382 -6.59 -9.66 -8.87
C ASP A 382 -6.68 -8.34 -9.67
N CYS A 383 -6.49 -8.44 -10.99
CA CYS A 383 -6.45 -7.32 -11.91
C CYS A 383 -7.63 -7.42 -12.88
N ASP A 384 -8.65 -6.59 -12.68
CA ASP A 384 -9.87 -6.60 -13.51
C ASP A 384 -9.58 -6.34 -15.00
N THR A 385 -8.46 -5.68 -15.32
CA THR A 385 -8.03 -5.38 -16.71
C THR A 385 -7.18 -6.48 -17.36
N CYS A 386 -6.77 -7.51 -16.63
CA CYS A 386 -6.11 -8.68 -17.22
C CYS A 386 -7.12 -9.79 -17.59
N ASP A 387 -8.36 -9.66 -17.11
CA ASP A 387 -9.49 -10.53 -17.46
C ASP A 387 -10.24 -10.02 -18.71
N GLU A 388 -9.92 -8.80 -19.20
CA GLU A 388 -10.35 -8.27 -20.49
C GLU A 388 -9.28 -8.63 -21.53
N GLY A 389 -9.51 -9.72 -22.28
CA GLY A 389 -8.51 -10.37 -23.13
C GLY A 389 -7.89 -9.50 -24.23
N ASP A 390 -6.68 -9.94 -24.62
CA ASP A 390 -6.08 -9.69 -25.94
C ASP A 390 -7.01 -10.11 -27.10
#